data_AF-A0A920AZ33-F1
#
_entry.id   AF-A0A920AZ33-F1
#
_cell.length_a   1.000
_cell.length_b   1.000
_cell.length_c   1.000
_cell.angle_alpha   90.00
_cell.angle_beta   90.00
_cell.angle_gamma   90.00
#
_symmetry.space_group_name_H-M   'P 1'
#
loop_
_entity.id
_entity.type
_entity.pdbx_description
1 polymer ?
#
loop_
_entity_poly.entity_id
_entity_poly.type
_entity_poly.pdbx_seq_one_letter_code
_entity_poly.pdbx_strand_id
1 'polypeptide(L)'
;MPNMRLSDEEASDIVAYLIQGKTTEFDEIPVPGVDQEILNEITSDFLSQLNSTSQVAQKLESMSVEEKLSYSGKNLIGHYGCYSCHNIQGFEDAKPIGIALNHEGSKLISKLDFGFWHDEIPHTKWDWFYNKINEPEKFDLIPNEDGSVSVKELKPLEKSRMPWYGLEDKEITSLVTLIMGLVKDEIPPTKLPEKTPQYLAVTKGEQFIHTNNCLGCHKLDDEGGAIWPATADWLREVADNTNAEDMSLVQSFSPPLLNTQGRKTQPQWLLNWFKNVSMIRPHLQVRMPSFDYTDEEWNDLISYFQQKDNLDLIYEDPHNFTLNSSSFKAGERIAEMGACINCHFYGAEKPKQDALTWAPNLVLTKERLRPEWLVEWFINPQDVMPGTKMPAPYIPTEEPQNSIREVWGSDVAKISRDSTKLYKSLIDWMWGMEGRKDVSSIVKRHLNSQGYGFIIEEEDDWGDEW
;
A
#
# COMPACT_ATOMS: atom_id res chain seq x y z
N MET A 1 -4.03 -9.68 8.98
CA MET A 1 -2.80 -9.35 8.21
C MET A 1 -2.91 -9.98 6.84
N PRO A 2 -2.45 -9.31 5.77
CA PRO A 2 -2.38 -9.90 4.44
C PRO A 2 -1.58 -11.22 4.49
N ASN A 3 -2.03 -12.23 3.74
CA ASN A 3 -1.24 -13.45 3.57
C ASN A 3 -0.13 -13.15 2.56
N MET A 4 1.08 -12.98 3.07
CA MET A 4 2.27 -12.68 2.26
C MET A 4 2.78 -13.89 1.47
N ARG A 5 2.18 -15.09 1.64
CA ARG A 5 2.56 -16.36 1.00
C ARG A 5 4.05 -16.69 1.15
N LEU A 6 4.61 -16.35 2.30
CA LEU A 6 5.98 -16.68 2.66
C LEU A 6 6.11 -18.20 2.79
N SER A 7 7.22 -18.73 2.32
CA SER A 7 7.67 -20.07 2.71
C SER A 7 8.10 -20.08 4.17
N ASP A 8 8.18 -21.27 4.76
CA ASP A 8 8.63 -21.44 6.15
C ASP A 8 10.03 -20.84 6.37
N GLU A 9 10.91 -20.95 5.36
CA GLU A 9 12.24 -20.33 5.37
C GLU A 9 12.15 -18.80 5.35
N GLU A 10 11.42 -18.20 4.39
CA GLU A 10 11.26 -16.74 4.31
C GLU A 10 10.63 -16.15 5.59
N ALA A 11 9.66 -16.87 6.18
CA ALA A 11 9.07 -16.48 7.45
C ALA A 11 10.08 -16.60 8.60
N SER A 12 10.87 -17.68 8.64
CA SER A 12 11.94 -17.87 9.61
C SER A 12 13.03 -16.81 9.49
N ASP A 13 13.42 -16.44 8.27
CA ASP A 13 14.43 -15.41 7.98
C ASP A 13 13.95 -14.03 8.44
N ILE A 14 12.70 -13.67 8.12
CA ILE A 14 12.10 -12.40 8.59
C ILE A 14 12.03 -12.39 10.11
N VAL A 15 11.60 -13.49 10.74
CA VAL A 15 11.54 -13.60 12.19
C VAL A 15 12.95 -13.52 12.79
N ALA A 16 13.94 -14.20 12.21
CA ALA A 16 15.33 -14.15 12.65
C ALA A 16 15.89 -12.73 12.53
N TYR A 17 15.62 -12.02 11.42
CA TYR A 17 15.98 -10.63 11.23
C TYR A 17 15.32 -9.71 12.27
N LEU A 18 14.01 -9.86 12.50
CA LEU A 18 13.30 -9.08 13.52
C LEU A 18 13.79 -9.41 14.95
N ILE A 19 14.15 -10.66 15.22
CA ILE A 19 14.73 -11.10 16.49
C ILE A 19 16.19 -10.65 16.64
N GLN A 20 16.95 -10.47 15.56
CA GLN A 20 18.28 -9.84 15.63
C GLN A 20 18.18 -8.39 16.13
N GLY A 21 17.02 -7.74 15.94
CA GLY A 21 16.68 -6.47 16.58
C GLY A 21 16.43 -6.56 18.10
N LYS A 22 16.79 -7.66 18.76
CA LYS A 22 16.81 -7.73 20.22
C LYS A 22 17.76 -6.68 20.78
N THR A 23 17.20 -5.71 21.49
CA THR A 23 17.96 -4.83 22.37
C THR A 23 18.37 -5.62 23.61
N THR A 24 19.50 -6.33 23.52
CA THR A 24 20.08 -7.07 24.67
C THR A 24 20.29 -6.14 25.87
N GLU A 25 20.66 -4.89 25.61
CA GLU A 25 20.75 -3.85 26.64
C GLU A 25 19.44 -3.61 27.38
N PHE A 26 18.28 -3.72 26.71
CA PHE A 26 16.96 -3.57 27.33
C PHE A 26 16.56 -4.82 28.12
N ASP A 27 16.79 -6.02 27.56
CA ASP A 27 16.45 -7.30 28.20
C ASP A 27 17.29 -7.56 29.46
N GLU A 28 18.51 -7.02 29.53
CA GLU A 28 19.40 -7.11 30.68
C GLU A 28 19.05 -6.12 31.80
N ILE A 29 18.12 -5.18 31.56
CA ILE A 29 17.69 -4.22 32.60
C ILE A 29 16.99 -5.00 33.72
N PRO A 30 17.54 -5.02 34.95
CA PRO A 30 16.90 -5.71 36.05
C PRO A 30 15.57 -5.02 36.37
N VAL A 31 14.47 -5.79 36.33
CA VAL A 31 13.16 -5.28 36.74
C VAL A 31 13.22 -4.92 38.22
N PRO A 32 13.01 -3.65 38.60
CA PRO A 32 13.05 -3.24 40.00
C PRO A 32 12.00 -4.00 40.82
N GLY A 33 12.35 -4.30 42.08
CA GLY A 33 11.38 -4.83 43.04
C GLY A 33 10.25 -3.84 43.31
N VAL A 34 9.13 -4.34 43.83
CA VAL A 34 7.96 -3.51 44.15
C VAL A 34 8.26 -2.56 45.30
N ASP A 35 8.14 -1.27 45.04
CA ASP A 35 8.13 -0.23 46.06
C ASP A 35 6.73 -0.16 46.70
N GLN A 36 6.62 -0.60 47.96
CA GLN A 36 5.34 -0.66 48.66
C GLN A 36 4.81 0.73 49.04
N GLU A 37 5.68 1.73 49.21
CA GLU A 37 5.25 3.10 49.54
C GLU A 37 4.55 3.70 48.33
N ILE A 38 5.18 3.64 47.16
CA ILE A 38 4.60 4.08 45.89
C ILE A 38 3.34 3.27 45.55
N LEU A 39 3.36 1.95 45.76
CA LEU A 39 2.18 1.11 45.51
C LEU A 39 1.00 1.51 46.40
N ASN A 40 1.24 1.84 47.67
CA ASN A 40 0.20 2.33 48.58
C ASN A 40 -0.32 3.70 48.14
N GLU A 41 0.54 4.60 47.68
CA GLU A 41 0.14 5.91 47.13
C GLU A 41 -0.78 5.74 45.92
N ILE A 42 -0.37 4.97 44.91
CA ILE A 42 -1.16 4.71 43.71
C ILE A 42 -2.50 4.04 44.07
N THR A 43 -2.47 3.04 44.95
CA THR A 43 -3.70 2.34 45.40
C THR A 43 -4.63 3.32 46.14
N SER A 44 -4.07 4.19 46.98
CA SER A 44 -4.82 5.21 47.73
C SER A 44 -5.52 6.19 46.79
N ASP A 45 -4.80 6.67 45.76
CA ASP A 45 -5.35 7.62 44.79
C ASP A 45 -6.59 7.07 44.09
N PHE A 46 -6.54 5.82 43.62
CA PHE A 46 -7.69 5.18 42.99
C PHE A 46 -8.83 4.91 43.99
N LEU A 47 -8.52 4.43 45.19
CA LEU A 47 -9.55 4.21 46.22
C LEU A 47 -10.24 5.52 46.62
N SER A 48 -9.50 6.63 46.66
CA SER A 48 -10.02 7.93 47.08
C SER A 48 -11.11 8.50 46.17
N GLN A 49 -11.19 8.04 44.91
CA GLN A 49 -12.23 8.48 43.97
C GLN A 49 -13.65 8.14 44.44
N LEU A 50 -13.81 7.07 45.24
CA LEU A 50 -15.12 6.54 45.64
C LEU A 50 -15.26 6.31 47.15
N ASN A 51 -14.22 6.56 47.94
CA ASN A 51 -14.18 6.21 49.37
C ASN A 51 -13.70 7.41 50.21
N SER A 52 -14.20 7.51 51.45
CA SER A 52 -13.69 8.49 52.42
C SER A 52 -12.27 8.13 52.88
N THR A 53 -11.54 9.11 53.42
CA THR A 53 -10.17 8.89 53.93
C THR A 53 -10.08 7.73 54.93
N SER A 54 -11.07 7.55 55.81
CA SER A 54 -11.10 6.42 56.75
C SER A 54 -11.31 5.08 56.07
N GLN A 55 -12.15 5.02 55.03
CA GLN A 55 -12.39 3.82 54.24
C GLN A 55 -11.18 3.44 53.37
N VAL A 56 -10.47 4.43 52.82
CA VAL A 56 -9.23 4.20 52.06
C VAL A 56 -8.17 3.56 52.96
N ALA A 57 -7.93 4.13 54.15
CA ALA A 57 -6.97 3.58 55.11
C ALA A 57 -7.29 2.12 55.48
N GLN A 58 -8.56 1.84 55.80
CA GLN A 58 -8.99 0.48 56.14
C GLN A 58 -8.78 -0.51 54.98
N LYS A 59 -9.11 -0.10 53.74
CA LYS A 59 -8.93 -0.95 52.57
C LYS A 59 -7.45 -1.22 52.27
N LEU A 60 -6.60 -0.19 52.35
CA LEU A 60 -5.15 -0.31 52.16
C LEU A 60 -4.50 -1.25 53.16
N GLU A 61 -4.92 -1.22 54.44
CA GLU A 61 -4.41 -2.14 55.46
C GLU A 61 -4.89 -3.59 55.23
N SER A 62 -6.10 -3.77 54.68
CA SER A 62 -6.68 -5.09 54.46
C SER A 62 -6.14 -5.82 53.21
N MET A 63 -5.56 -5.10 52.26
CA MET A 63 -5.07 -5.66 50.99
C MET A 63 -3.61 -6.14 51.10
N SER A 64 -3.35 -7.35 50.61
CA SER A 64 -2.00 -7.85 50.34
C SER A 64 -1.29 -7.06 49.23
N VAL A 65 0.04 -7.21 49.12
CA VAL A 65 0.83 -6.59 48.04
C VAL A 65 0.32 -7.01 46.66
N GLU A 66 0.00 -8.30 46.49
CA GLU A 66 -0.54 -8.83 45.23
C GLU A 66 -1.91 -8.23 44.88
N GLU A 67 -2.80 -8.10 45.87
CA GLU A 67 -4.10 -7.45 45.67
C GLU A 67 -3.96 -5.97 45.31
N LYS A 68 -3.01 -5.25 45.92
CA LYS A 68 -2.70 -3.85 45.59
C LYS A 68 -2.15 -3.73 44.17
N LEU A 69 -1.24 -4.61 43.76
CA LEU A 69 -0.71 -4.65 42.40
C LEU A 69 -1.81 -4.92 41.37
N SER A 70 -2.65 -5.92 41.63
CA SER A 70 -3.76 -6.28 40.74
C SER A 70 -4.79 -5.15 40.64
N TYR A 71 -5.18 -4.56 41.78
CA TYR A 71 -6.09 -3.44 41.82
C TYR A 71 -5.53 -2.21 41.11
N SER A 72 -4.31 -1.79 41.45
CA SER A 72 -3.66 -0.62 40.84
C SER A 72 -3.41 -0.83 39.36
N GLY A 73 -2.87 -1.99 38.96
CA GLY A 73 -2.62 -2.33 37.55
C GLY A 73 -3.90 -2.29 36.72
N LYS A 74 -4.99 -2.89 37.21
CA LYS A 74 -6.30 -2.81 36.53
C LYS A 74 -6.78 -1.37 36.40
N ASN A 75 -6.70 -0.57 37.47
CA ASN A 75 -7.14 0.82 37.42
C ASN A 75 -6.25 1.70 36.52
N LEU A 76 -4.94 1.44 36.45
CA LEU A 76 -4.03 2.13 35.55
C LEU A 76 -4.33 1.82 34.08
N ILE A 77 -4.58 0.54 33.74
CA ILE A 77 -5.05 0.16 32.39
C ILE A 77 -6.35 0.90 32.04
N GLY A 78 -7.27 0.98 33.01
CA GLY A 78 -8.51 1.76 32.91
C GLY A 78 -8.28 3.25 32.66
N HIS A 79 -7.41 3.85 33.47
CA HIS A 79 -7.15 5.29 33.52
C HIS A 79 -6.42 5.81 32.28
N TYR A 80 -5.40 5.09 31.81
CA TYR A 80 -4.63 5.44 30.61
C TYR A 80 -5.25 4.89 29.32
N GLY A 81 -6.26 4.02 29.43
CA GLY A 81 -7.01 3.56 28.27
C GLY A 81 -6.24 2.58 27.38
N CYS A 82 -5.29 1.80 27.93
CA CYS A 82 -4.43 0.90 27.15
C CYS A 82 -5.23 -0.09 26.29
N TYR A 83 -6.43 -0.46 26.76
CA TYR A 83 -7.38 -1.33 26.06
C TYR A 83 -7.94 -0.72 24.76
N SER A 84 -7.74 0.58 24.53
CA SER A 84 -8.17 1.25 23.28
C SER A 84 -7.30 0.84 22.09
N CYS A 85 -6.06 0.40 22.34
CA CYS A 85 -5.12 -0.06 21.31
C CYS A 85 -4.70 -1.53 21.49
N HIS A 86 -4.77 -2.07 22.70
CA HIS A 86 -4.40 -3.46 23.01
C HIS A 86 -5.62 -4.28 23.44
N ASN A 87 -5.72 -5.51 22.96
CA ASN A 87 -6.73 -6.45 23.47
C ASN A 87 -6.29 -6.95 24.85
N ILE A 88 -6.97 -6.49 25.90
CA ILE A 88 -6.67 -6.83 27.30
C ILE A 88 -7.89 -7.53 27.91
N GLN A 89 -7.67 -8.72 28.47
CA GLN A 89 -8.74 -9.51 29.07
C GLN A 89 -9.45 -8.74 30.19
N GLY A 90 -10.78 -8.70 30.15
CA GLY A 90 -11.63 -8.00 31.13
C GLY A 90 -11.91 -6.53 30.82
N PHE A 91 -11.44 -6.02 29.67
CA PHE A 91 -11.71 -4.66 29.18
C PHE A 91 -12.45 -4.64 27.83
N GLU A 92 -12.96 -5.78 27.36
CA GLU A 92 -13.59 -5.93 26.05
C GLU A 92 -14.81 -5.02 25.87
N ASP A 93 -15.56 -4.77 26.96
CA ASP A 93 -16.74 -3.89 26.99
C ASP A 93 -16.43 -2.50 27.58
N ALA A 94 -15.15 -2.16 27.78
CA ALA A 94 -14.77 -0.87 28.34
C ALA A 94 -15.08 0.27 27.37
N LYS A 95 -15.57 1.40 27.90
CA LYS A 95 -15.83 2.58 27.08
C LYS A 95 -14.49 3.18 26.60
N PRO A 96 -14.40 3.69 25.36
CA PRO A 96 -13.22 4.38 24.89
C PRO A 96 -12.77 5.49 25.84
N ILE A 97 -11.45 5.67 25.96
CA ILE A 97 -10.86 6.65 26.89
C ILE A 97 -11.10 8.10 26.48
N GLY A 98 -11.13 8.34 25.16
CA GLY A 98 -11.34 9.65 24.54
C GLY A 98 -12.80 9.97 24.31
N ILE A 99 -13.08 11.26 24.10
CA ILE A 99 -14.39 11.71 23.61
C ILE A 99 -14.55 11.37 22.12
N ALA A 100 -15.79 11.21 21.67
CA ALA A 100 -16.07 11.08 20.24
C ALA A 100 -15.80 12.42 19.52
N LEU A 101 -15.03 12.38 18.43
CA LEU A 101 -14.66 13.59 17.66
C LEU A 101 -15.66 13.94 16.53
N ASN A 102 -16.62 13.06 16.24
CA ASN A 102 -17.50 13.10 15.05
C ASN A 102 -18.20 14.44 14.78
N HIS A 103 -18.39 15.26 15.82
CA HIS A 103 -19.08 16.55 15.73
C HIS A 103 -18.35 17.67 16.50
N GLU A 104 -17.08 17.47 16.83
CA GLU A 104 -16.32 18.39 17.67
C GLU A 104 -16.09 19.74 16.96
N GLY A 105 -16.03 19.74 15.63
CA GLY A 105 -16.04 20.95 14.80
C GLY A 105 -17.30 21.80 14.97
N SER A 106 -18.44 21.25 15.42
CA SER A 106 -19.67 22.02 15.72
C SER A 106 -19.78 22.49 17.17
N LYS A 107 -18.78 22.20 18.03
CA LYS A 107 -18.80 22.66 19.41
C LYS A 107 -18.69 24.18 19.46
N LEU A 108 -19.52 24.82 20.30
CA LEU A 108 -19.43 26.25 20.51
C LEU A 108 -18.12 26.58 21.24
N ILE A 109 -17.48 27.69 20.86
CA ILE A 109 -16.24 28.16 21.50
C ILE A 109 -16.40 28.32 23.01
N SER A 110 -17.58 28.73 23.49
CA SER A 110 -17.90 28.86 24.92
C SER A 110 -17.97 27.53 25.68
N LYS A 111 -17.93 26.40 24.99
CA LYS A 111 -17.83 25.04 25.57
C LYS A 111 -16.41 24.47 25.51
N LEU A 112 -15.45 25.24 25.01
CA LEU A 112 -14.03 24.92 25.05
C LEU A 112 -13.42 25.66 26.24
N ASP A 113 -12.81 24.90 27.14
CA ASP A 113 -12.17 25.43 28.33
C ASP A 113 -10.74 25.84 27.98
N PHE A 114 -10.43 27.13 28.06
CA PHE A 114 -9.10 27.68 27.82
C PHE A 114 -8.22 27.64 29.09
N GLY A 115 -8.74 27.14 30.21
CA GLY A 115 -8.01 27.04 31.46
C GLY A 115 -7.54 28.41 31.94
N PHE A 116 -6.26 28.52 32.30
CA PHE A 116 -5.64 29.80 32.69
C PHE A 116 -5.02 30.57 31.52
N TRP A 117 -5.20 30.10 30.28
CA TRP A 117 -4.57 30.65 29.07
C TRP A 117 -5.52 31.52 28.23
N HIS A 118 -6.50 32.15 28.88
CA HIS A 118 -7.54 32.95 28.23
C HIS A 118 -7.00 34.18 27.50
N ASP A 119 -5.90 34.76 27.98
CA ASP A 119 -5.32 35.99 27.43
C ASP A 119 -4.25 35.70 26.38
N GLU A 120 -3.68 34.50 26.39
CA GLU A 120 -2.56 34.06 25.55
C GLU A 120 -3.00 33.23 24.34
N ILE A 121 -4.08 32.46 24.46
CA ILE A 121 -4.62 31.68 23.34
C ILE A 121 -5.79 32.47 22.74
N PRO A 122 -5.72 32.86 21.45
CA PRO A 122 -6.86 33.50 20.80
C PRO A 122 -8.11 32.61 20.91
N HIS A 123 -9.24 33.21 21.25
CA HIS A 123 -10.51 32.49 21.46
C HIS A 123 -11.16 32.06 20.13
N THR A 124 -10.46 31.21 19.38
CA THR A 124 -10.99 30.52 18.21
C THR A 124 -10.90 29.01 18.43
N LYS A 125 -11.76 28.25 17.73
CA LYS A 125 -11.72 26.78 17.79
C LYS A 125 -10.40 26.25 17.22
N TRP A 126 -9.87 26.92 16.19
CA TRP A 126 -8.62 26.55 15.55
C TRP A 126 -7.47 26.60 16.57
N ASP A 127 -7.29 27.74 17.23
CA ASP A 127 -6.22 27.93 18.21
C ASP A 127 -6.37 26.97 19.40
N TRP A 128 -7.60 26.73 19.85
CA TRP A 128 -7.85 25.77 20.93
C TRP A 128 -7.46 24.33 20.53
N PHE A 129 -7.93 23.83 19.39
CA PHE A 129 -7.59 22.47 18.94
C PHE A 129 -6.11 22.33 18.61
N TYR A 130 -5.51 23.35 17.99
CA TYR A 130 -4.08 23.37 17.68
C TYR A 130 -3.26 23.24 18.96
N ASN A 131 -3.50 24.09 19.97
CA ASN A 131 -2.79 24.02 21.25
C ASN A 131 -3.07 22.70 21.97
N LYS A 132 -4.30 22.18 21.90
CA LYS A 132 -4.64 20.91 22.57
C LYS A 132 -3.94 19.70 21.95
N ILE A 133 -3.64 19.73 20.65
CA ILE A 133 -2.89 18.68 19.96
C ILE A 133 -1.38 18.88 20.13
N ASN A 134 -0.90 20.12 19.99
CA ASN A 134 0.52 20.45 20.03
C ASN A 134 1.12 20.27 21.43
N GLU A 135 0.43 20.78 22.46
CA GLU A 135 0.91 20.87 23.85
C GLU A 135 -0.27 20.60 24.80
N PRO A 136 -0.80 19.37 24.87
CA PRO A 136 -1.99 19.04 25.65
C PRO A 136 -1.89 19.36 27.14
N GLU A 137 -0.68 19.28 27.70
CA GLU A 137 -0.31 19.56 29.09
C GLU A 137 -0.37 21.05 29.44
N LYS A 138 -0.37 21.94 28.44
CA LYS A 138 -0.49 23.39 28.63
C LYS A 138 -1.68 23.76 29.51
N PHE A 139 -2.78 23.04 29.38
CA PHE A 139 -4.02 23.27 30.13
C PHE A 139 -3.94 22.87 31.62
N ASP A 140 -2.87 22.20 32.04
CA ASP A 140 -2.54 21.92 33.45
C ASP A 140 -1.55 22.96 34.02
N LEU A 141 -1.13 23.94 33.22
CA LEU A 141 -0.21 25.01 33.61
C LEU A 141 -0.92 26.35 33.78
N ILE A 142 -0.31 27.23 34.57
CA ILE A 142 -0.76 28.60 34.83
C ILE A 142 0.31 29.56 34.28
N PRO A 143 0.00 30.40 33.27
CA PRO A 143 0.93 31.42 32.81
C PRO A 143 1.09 32.53 33.85
N ASN A 144 2.31 32.98 34.07
CA ASN A 144 2.64 34.12 34.95
C ASN A 144 2.95 35.37 34.10
N GLU A 145 2.79 36.56 34.69
CA GLU A 145 3.02 37.85 34.00
C GLU A 145 4.47 38.03 33.47
N ASP A 146 5.44 37.34 34.07
CA ASP A 146 6.85 37.39 33.68
C ASP A 146 7.22 36.41 32.54
N GLY A 147 6.22 35.69 32.00
CA GLY A 147 6.39 34.68 30.95
C GLY A 147 6.79 33.29 31.46
N SER A 148 6.93 33.09 32.78
CA SER A 148 7.12 31.76 33.37
C SER A 148 5.79 31.00 33.51
N VAL A 149 5.87 29.69 33.75
CA VAL A 149 4.70 28.84 33.98
C VAL A 149 4.76 28.18 35.35
N SER A 150 3.63 28.16 36.04
CA SER A 150 3.44 27.42 37.30
C SER A 150 2.62 26.16 37.03
N VAL A 151 2.94 25.06 37.72
CA VAL A 151 2.15 23.82 37.62
C VAL A 151 0.91 23.96 38.49
N LYS A 152 -0.28 23.71 37.92
CA LYS A 152 -1.50 23.60 38.72
C LYS A 152 -1.36 22.39 39.64
N GLU A 153 -1.53 22.58 40.95
CA GLU A 153 -1.57 21.47 41.90
C GLU A 153 -2.82 20.61 41.66
N LEU A 154 -2.67 19.61 40.79
CA LEU A 154 -3.68 18.61 40.49
C LEU A 154 -3.27 17.27 41.09
N LYS A 155 -4.25 16.51 41.56
CA LYS A 155 -4.03 15.10 41.89
C LYS A 155 -3.57 14.35 40.65
N PRO A 156 -2.75 13.28 40.77
CA PRO A 156 -2.24 12.54 39.60
C PRO A 156 -3.34 12.14 38.61
N LEU A 157 -4.49 11.69 39.10
CA LEU A 157 -5.62 11.23 38.29
C LEU A 157 -6.46 12.35 37.63
N GLU A 158 -6.15 13.62 37.93
CA GLU A 158 -6.84 14.80 37.39
C GLU A 158 -6.06 15.52 36.30
N LYS A 159 -4.79 15.15 36.08
CA LYS A 159 -3.95 15.71 35.01
C LYS A 159 -4.46 15.31 33.62
N SER A 160 -4.07 16.08 32.61
CA SER A 160 -4.34 15.77 31.21
C SER A 160 -3.81 14.37 30.87
N ARG A 161 -4.69 13.54 30.32
CA ARG A 161 -4.37 12.18 29.88
C ARG A 161 -3.88 12.12 28.43
N MET A 162 -4.09 13.19 27.67
CA MET A 162 -3.67 13.26 26.28
C MET A 162 -2.14 13.45 26.25
N PRO A 163 -1.39 12.52 25.64
CA PRO A 163 0.07 12.62 25.57
C PRO A 163 0.49 13.67 24.55
N TRP A 164 1.70 14.20 24.74
CA TRP A 164 2.37 14.94 23.69
C TRP A 164 2.86 13.97 22.61
N TYR A 165 2.36 14.14 21.38
CA TYR A 165 2.66 13.25 20.26
C TYR A 165 3.92 13.64 19.47
N GLY A 166 4.47 14.85 19.68
CA GLY A 166 5.63 15.34 18.93
C GLY A 166 5.38 15.54 17.44
N LEU A 167 4.14 15.87 17.05
CA LEU A 167 3.75 16.05 15.66
C LEU A 167 4.33 17.33 15.05
N GLU A 168 4.59 17.31 13.75
CA GLU A 168 4.96 18.50 12.99
C GLU A 168 3.77 19.44 12.78
N ASP A 169 4.04 20.74 12.58
CA ASP A 169 3.01 21.76 12.32
C ASP A 169 2.05 21.37 11.18
N LYS A 170 2.56 20.74 10.12
CA LYS A 170 1.75 20.25 9.00
C LYS A 170 0.78 19.14 9.43
N GLU A 171 1.23 18.23 10.28
CA GLU A 171 0.42 17.12 10.79
C GLU A 171 -0.66 17.65 11.74
N ILE A 172 -0.28 18.55 12.65
CA ILE A 172 -1.20 19.22 13.57
C ILE A 172 -2.26 19.99 12.76
N THR A 173 -1.84 20.81 11.80
CA THR A 173 -2.74 21.55 10.91
C THR A 173 -3.70 20.62 10.16
N SER A 174 -3.22 19.46 9.69
CA SER A 174 -4.07 18.46 9.03
C SER A 174 -5.11 17.87 9.99
N LEU A 175 -4.72 17.55 11.22
CA LEU A 175 -5.63 17.03 12.25
C LEU A 175 -6.66 18.07 12.69
N VAL A 176 -6.24 19.33 12.90
CA VAL A 176 -7.15 20.44 13.24
C VAL A 176 -8.14 20.66 12.09
N THR A 177 -7.67 20.63 10.84
CA THR A 177 -8.54 20.75 9.66
C THR A 177 -9.58 19.63 9.62
N LEU A 178 -9.17 18.39 9.87
CA LEU A 178 -10.08 17.25 9.97
C LEU A 178 -11.13 17.48 11.06
N ILE A 179 -10.70 17.79 12.30
CA ILE A 179 -11.59 18.02 13.44
C ILE A 179 -12.58 19.17 13.16
N MET A 180 -12.11 20.25 12.56
CA MET A 180 -12.95 21.39 12.18
C MET A 180 -14.00 21.01 11.13
N GLY A 181 -13.71 20.02 10.27
CA GLY A 181 -14.65 19.45 9.30
C GLY A 181 -15.63 18.44 9.89
N LEU A 182 -15.37 17.89 11.08
CA LEU A 182 -16.28 17.01 11.80
C LEU A 182 -17.41 17.82 12.45
N VAL A 183 -18.35 18.29 11.62
CA VAL A 183 -19.51 19.09 12.00
C VAL A 183 -20.81 18.27 12.05
N LYS A 184 -21.85 18.82 12.66
CA LYS A 184 -23.23 18.29 12.65
C LYS A 184 -23.98 18.68 11.38
N ASP A 185 -23.52 19.71 10.67
CA ASP A 185 -24.19 20.23 9.51
C ASP A 185 -24.04 19.23 8.36
N GLU A 186 -25.18 18.76 7.85
CA GLU A 186 -25.20 17.92 6.65
C GLU A 186 -25.05 18.77 5.39
N ILE A 187 -24.30 18.27 4.41
CA ILE A 187 -24.20 18.91 3.11
C ILE A 187 -25.59 18.85 2.44
N PRO A 188 -26.19 20.00 2.05
CA PRO A 188 -27.50 19.99 1.41
C PRO A 188 -27.50 19.08 0.17
N PRO A 189 -28.58 18.33 -0.12
CA PRO A 189 -28.62 17.44 -1.28
C PRO A 189 -28.32 18.13 -2.62
N THR A 190 -28.63 19.43 -2.73
CA THR A 190 -28.34 20.27 -3.91
C THR A 190 -26.85 20.60 -4.10
N LYS A 191 -26.00 20.31 -3.11
CA LYS A 191 -24.55 20.48 -3.14
C LYS A 191 -23.81 19.15 -3.30
N LEU A 192 -24.52 18.02 -3.22
CA LEU A 192 -23.95 16.72 -3.49
C LEU A 192 -23.85 16.51 -5.01
N PRO A 193 -22.79 15.82 -5.49
CA PRO A 193 -22.70 15.45 -6.89
C PRO A 193 -23.82 14.49 -7.30
N GLU A 194 -24.11 14.44 -8.59
CA GLU A 194 -25.07 13.48 -9.15
C GLU A 194 -24.56 12.06 -8.95
N LYS A 195 -25.40 11.19 -8.37
CA LYS A 195 -25.07 9.80 -8.05
C LYS A 195 -25.36 8.88 -9.23
N THR A 196 -24.61 9.01 -10.32
CA THR A 196 -24.67 8.07 -11.45
C THR A 196 -24.07 6.70 -11.05
N PRO A 197 -24.37 5.60 -11.75
CA PRO A 197 -23.72 4.31 -11.51
C PRO A 197 -22.19 4.40 -11.57
N GLN A 198 -21.65 5.15 -12.54
CA GLN A 198 -20.21 5.42 -12.64
C GLN A 198 -19.67 6.14 -11.40
N TYR A 199 -20.34 7.22 -10.97
CA TYR A 199 -19.93 7.96 -9.77
C TYR A 199 -19.88 7.05 -8.53
N LEU A 200 -20.89 6.19 -8.35
CA LEU A 200 -20.96 5.27 -7.22
C LEU A 200 -19.84 4.22 -7.25
N ALA A 201 -19.57 3.62 -8.42
CA ALA A 201 -18.49 2.65 -8.59
C ALA A 201 -17.11 3.29 -8.37
N VAL A 202 -16.88 4.47 -8.96
CA VAL A 202 -15.63 5.23 -8.80
C VAL A 202 -15.39 5.59 -7.34
N THR A 203 -16.39 6.17 -6.67
CA THR A 203 -16.28 6.57 -5.25
C THR A 203 -16.01 5.37 -4.33
N LYS A 204 -16.73 4.24 -4.55
CA LYS A 204 -16.58 3.04 -3.73
C LYS A 204 -15.19 2.41 -3.89
N GLY A 205 -14.67 2.35 -5.12
CA GLY A 205 -13.33 1.83 -5.38
C GLY A 205 -12.20 2.73 -4.92
N GLU A 206 -12.33 4.05 -5.04
CA GLU A 206 -11.39 5.00 -4.44
C GLU A 206 -11.32 4.80 -2.91
N GLN A 207 -12.48 4.75 -2.26
CA GLN A 207 -12.53 4.45 -0.83
C GLN A 207 -11.83 3.13 -0.50
N PHE A 208 -12.06 2.07 -1.29
CA PHE A 208 -11.42 0.78 -1.10
C PHE A 208 -9.89 0.88 -1.23
N ILE A 209 -9.38 1.53 -2.27
CA ILE A 209 -7.94 1.70 -2.55
C ILE A 209 -7.24 2.46 -1.42
N HIS A 210 -7.85 3.54 -0.92
CA HIS A 210 -7.29 4.33 0.18
C HIS A 210 -7.38 3.60 1.53
N THR A 211 -8.54 3.05 1.87
CA THR A 211 -8.78 2.40 3.17
C THR A 211 -7.91 1.15 3.34
N ASN A 212 -7.66 0.43 2.25
CA ASN A 212 -6.85 -0.80 2.26
C ASN A 212 -5.38 -0.56 1.90
N ASN A 213 -4.93 0.70 1.89
CA ASN A 213 -3.55 1.12 1.64
C ASN A 213 -2.94 0.53 0.34
N CYS A 214 -3.76 0.37 -0.71
CA CYS A 214 -3.26 -0.13 -1.99
C CYS A 214 -2.22 0.82 -2.60
N LEU A 215 -2.36 2.13 -2.33
CA LEU A 215 -1.44 3.19 -2.75
C LEU A 215 -0.10 3.19 -2.01
N GLY A 216 0.04 2.42 -0.92
CA GLY A 216 1.35 2.19 -0.31
C GLY A 216 2.31 1.51 -1.29
N CYS A 217 1.78 0.63 -2.14
CA CYS A 217 2.53 -0.11 -3.15
C CYS A 217 2.32 0.44 -4.56
N HIS A 218 1.06 0.62 -4.95
CA HIS A 218 0.67 0.95 -6.32
C HIS A 218 0.60 2.45 -6.55
N LYS A 219 0.81 2.87 -7.79
CA LYS A 219 0.48 4.22 -8.25
C LYS A 219 -0.77 4.21 -9.12
N LEU A 220 -1.60 5.24 -8.96
CA LEU A 220 -2.79 5.50 -9.76
C LEU A 220 -2.96 7.01 -9.87
N ASP A 221 -3.11 7.52 -11.10
CA ASP A 221 -3.28 8.96 -11.39
C ASP A 221 -2.27 9.86 -10.66
N ASP A 222 -0.99 9.49 -10.75
CA ASP A 222 0.14 10.18 -10.10
C ASP A 222 0.14 10.17 -8.56
N GLU A 223 -0.83 9.51 -7.93
CA GLU A 223 -0.88 9.27 -6.49
C GLU A 223 -0.34 7.89 -6.09
N GLY A 224 0.18 7.78 -4.87
CA GLY A 224 0.66 6.53 -4.28
C GLY A 224 2.10 6.17 -4.60
N GLY A 225 2.39 4.87 -4.58
CA GLY A 225 3.75 4.33 -4.76
C GLY A 225 4.69 4.71 -3.63
N ALA A 226 4.23 4.74 -2.38
CA ALA A 226 5.05 5.08 -1.21
C ALA A 226 6.31 4.19 -1.06
N ILE A 227 6.27 2.96 -1.59
CA ILE A 227 7.40 2.03 -1.61
C ILE A 227 8.45 2.33 -2.70
N TRP A 228 8.15 3.19 -3.68
CA TRP A 228 9.04 3.45 -4.82
C TRP A 228 10.38 4.10 -4.42
N PRO A 229 10.43 5.09 -3.50
CA PRO A 229 11.69 5.61 -3.00
C PRO A 229 12.58 4.52 -2.38
N ALA A 230 12.00 3.63 -1.58
CA ALA A 230 12.73 2.47 -1.03
C ALA A 230 13.21 1.50 -2.13
N THR A 231 12.46 1.36 -3.23
CA THR A 231 12.93 0.59 -4.40
C THR A 231 14.14 1.26 -5.07
N ALA A 232 14.14 2.59 -5.18
CA ALA A 232 15.25 3.33 -5.74
C ALA A 232 16.48 3.26 -4.83
N ASP A 233 16.31 3.39 -3.51
CA ASP A 233 17.40 3.23 -2.54
C ASP A 233 17.99 1.83 -2.57
N TRP A 234 17.15 0.79 -2.66
CA TRP A 234 17.62 -0.57 -2.86
C TRP A 234 18.42 -0.72 -4.17
N LEU A 235 17.93 -0.18 -5.29
CA LEU A 235 18.67 -0.19 -6.57
C LEU A 235 20.01 0.53 -6.48
N ARG A 236 20.10 1.58 -5.67
CA ARG A 236 21.33 2.33 -5.41
C ARG A 236 22.38 1.44 -4.76
N GLU A 237 21.97 0.60 -3.81
CA GLU A 237 22.84 -0.30 -3.07
C GLU A 237 23.29 -1.50 -3.91
N VAL A 238 22.38 -2.11 -4.69
CA VAL A 238 22.69 -3.35 -5.44
C VAL A 238 23.26 -3.12 -6.84
N ALA A 239 23.18 -1.89 -7.35
CA ALA A 239 23.73 -1.49 -8.63
C ALA A 239 24.54 -0.21 -8.49
N ASP A 240 23.96 0.96 -8.78
CA ASP A 240 24.61 2.27 -8.63
C ASP A 240 23.60 3.42 -8.60
N ASN A 241 24.08 4.66 -8.42
CA ASN A 241 23.26 5.86 -8.47
C ASN A 241 22.58 6.10 -9.82
N THR A 242 23.22 5.74 -10.95
CA THR A 242 22.64 5.95 -12.29
C THR A 242 21.39 5.10 -12.49
N ASN A 243 21.43 3.86 -12.01
CA ASN A 243 20.31 2.93 -12.02
C ASN A 243 19.20 3.34 -11.03
N ALA A 244 19.56 3.88 -9.87
CA ALA A 244 18.59 4.41 -8.90
C ALA A 244 17.84 5.65 -9.41
N GLU A 245 18.48 6.46 -10.25
CA GLU A 245 17.88 7.65 -10.88
C GLU A 245 17.11 7.32 -12.18
N ASP A 246 17.30 6.12 -12.75
CA ASP A 246 16.53 5.65 -13.89
C ASP A 246 15.12 5.21 -13.47
N MET A 247 14.16 6.11 -13.65
CA MET A 247 12.74 5.87 -13.36
C MET A 247 12.15 4.66 -14.10
N SER A 248 12.63 4.32 -15.30
CA SER A 248 12.17 3.12 -16.02
C SER A 248 12.61 1.86 -15.28
N LEU A 249 13.85 1.86 -14.75
CA LEU A 249 14.38 0.76 -13.98
C LEU A 249 13.68 0.62 -12.64
N VAL A 250 13.56 1.72 -11.88
CA VAL A 250 12.84 1.75 -10.59
C VAL A 250 11.42 1.20 -10.76
N GLN A 251 10.67 1.73 -11.74
CA GLN A 251 9.31 1.24 -12.02
C GLN A 251 9.26 -0.24 -12.40
N SER A 252 10.27 -0.74 -13.12
CA SER A 252 10.32 -2.15 -13.52
C SER A 252 10.41 -3.09 -12.32
N PHE A 253 11.00 -2.63 -11.20
CA PHE A 253 11.10 -3.34 -9.93
C PHE A 253 10.01 -2.98 -8.91
N SER A 254 9.33 -1.85 -9.07
CA SER A 254 8.23 -1.44 -8.19
C SER A 254 6.89 -2.11 -8.54
N PRO A 255 5.88 -2.09 -7.64
CA PRO A 255 4.53 -2.52 -7.95
C PRO A 255 3.94 -1.77 -9.17
N PRO A 256 3.10 -2.42 -9.99
CA PRO A 256 2.69 -1.88 -11.28
C PRO A 256 1.77 -0.65 -11.12
N LEU A 257 1.85 0.25 -12.10
CA LEU A 257 0.86 1.31 -12.32
C LEU A 257 -0.53 0.71 -12.54
N LEU A 258 -1.55 1.31 -11.92
CA LEU A 258 -2.94 0.86 -12.01
C LEU A 258 -3.77 1.65 -13.03
N ASN A 259 -3.17 2.61 -13.74
CA ASN A 259 -3.81 3.27 -14.86
C ASN A 259 -4.19 2.24 -15.94
N THR A 260 -5.35 2.44 -16.59
CA THR A 260 -5.88 1.58 -17.66
C THR A 260 -6.25 0.16 -17.25
N GLN A 261 -6.24 -0.22 -15.96
CA GLN A 261 -6.43 -1.61 -15.55
C GLN A 261 -7.80 -2.17 -15.94
N GLY A 262 -8.83 -1.33 -16.00
CA GLY A 262 -10.19 -1.73 -16.38
C GLY A 262 -10.30 -2.07 -17.86
N ARG A 263 -9.62 -1.31 -18.72
CA ARG A 263 -9.51 -1.60 -20.17
C ARG A 263 -8.45 -2.64 -20.48
N LYS A 264 -7.47 -2.83 -19.60
CA LYS A 264 -6.35 -3.77 -19.81
C LYS A 264 -6.71 -5.22 -19.61
N THR A 265 -7.38 -5.52 -18.49
CA THR A 265 -7.54 -6.90 -18.03
C THR A 265 -8.96 -7.41 -18.19
N GLN A 266 -9.11 -8.70 -18.47
CA GLN A 266 -10.41 -9.35 -18.45
C GLN A 266 -10.88 -9.50 -16.99
N PRO A 267 -12.14 -9.13 -16.66
CA PRO A 267 -12.62 -9.07 -15.28
C PRO A 267 -12.59 -10.44 -14.59
N GLN A 268 -12.97 -11.50 -15.32
CA GLN A 268 -12.93 -12.86 -14.79
C GLN A 268 -11.51 -13.33 -14.46
N TRP A 269 -10.52 -12.95 -15.28
CA TRP A 269 -9.12 -13.25 -15.01
C TRP A 269 -8.63 -12.46 -13.80
N LEU A 270 -8.98 -11.18 -13.70
CA LEU A 270 -8.54 -10.32 -12.59
C LEU A 270 -9.11 -10.81 -11.25
N LEU A 271 -10.39 -11.19 -11.20
CA LEU A 271 -11.00 -11.82 -10.02
C LEU A 271 -10.29 -13.11 -9.63
N ASN A 272 -10.03 -14.00 -10.60
CA ASN A 272 -9.33 -15.26 -10.35
C ASN A 272 -7.88 -15.02 -9.88
N TRP A 273 -7.22 -13.98 -10.39
CA TRP A 273 -5.88 -13.59 -9.98
C TRP A 273 -5.86 -12.99 -8.58
N PHE A 274 -6.83 -12.17 -8.17
CA PHE A 274 -6.92 -11.69 -6.79
C PHE A 274 -7.09 -12.84 -5.79
N LYS A 275 -7.92 -13.83 -6.13
CA LYS A 275 -8.12 -15.04 -5.30
C LYS A 275 -6.89 -15.94 -5.30
N ASN A 276 -6.11 -15.95 -6.37
CA ASN A 276 -4.90 -16.72 -6.47
C ASN A 276 -3.75 -15.96 -7.16
N VAL A 277 -3.13 -15.05 -6.40
CA VAL A 277 -2.06 -14.20 -6.89
C VAL A 277 -0.89 -15.05 -7.41
N SER A 278 -0.62 -14.94 -8.71
CA SER A 278 0.43 -15.67 -9.41
C SER A 278 1.43 -14.73 -10.07
N MET A 279 2.61 -15.27 -10.41
CA MET A 279 3.69 -14.51 -11.05
C MET A 279 3.27 -14.04 -12.45
N ILE A 280 3.39 -12.73 -12.68
CA ILE A 280 3.18 -12.12 -14.01
C ILE A 280 4.49 -11.56 -14.58
N ARG A 281 5.38 -11.04 -13.73
CA ARG A 281 6.67 -10.43 -14.11
C ARG A 281 7.82 -11.36 -13.69
N PRO A 282 8.38 -12.19 -14.58
CA PRO A 282 9.42 -13.15 -14.24
C PRO A 282 10.71 -12.54 -13.68
N HIS A 283 11.02 -11.30 -14.05
CA HIS A 283 12.17 -10.57 -13.55
C HIS A 283 11.96 -10.01 -12.12
N LEU A 284 10.76 -10.10 -11.56
CA LEU A 284 10.46 -9.55 -10.23
C LEU A 284 10.15 -10.64 -9.22
N GLN A 285 10.93 -10.71 -8.14
CA GLN A 285 10.68 -11.61 -7.00
C GLN A 285 9.52 -11.13 -6.12
N VAL A 286 9.38 -9.81 -5.95
CA VAL A 286 8.29 -9.19 -5.17
C VAL A 286 6.93 -9.54 -5.79
N ARG A 287 5.97 -9.88 -4.92
CA ARG A 287 4.60 -10.25 -5.31
C ARG A 287 3.60 -9.38 -4.56
N MET A 288 2.42 -9.21 -5.16
CA MET A 288 1.31 -8.60 -4.46
C MET A 288 0.88 -9.53 -3.30
N PRO A 289 0.63 -9.01 -2.09
CA PRO A 289 0.08 -9.81 -1.00
C PRO A 289 -1.28 -10.41 -1.37
N SER A 290 -1.64 -11.52 -0.73
CA SER A 290 -3.01 -12.03 -0.81
C SER A 290 -3.88 -11.45 0.29
N PHE A 291 -5.09 -11.08 -0.10
CA PHE A 291 -6.09 -10.54 0.79
C PHE A 291 -7.31 -11.43 0.77
N ASP A 292 -7.94 -11.59 1.94
CA ASP A 292 -9.12 -12.41 2.14
C ASP A 292 -10.40 -11.57 2.01
N TYR A 293 -10.46 -10.74 0.97
CA TYR A 293 -11.69 -10.01 0.63
C TYR A 293 -12.66 -10.92 -0.09
N THR A 294 -13.93 -10.61 0.06
CA THR A 294 -15.05 -11.30 -0.57
C THR A 294 -15.06 -11.09 -2.09
N ASP A 295 -15.76 -11.98 -2.81
CA ASP A 295 -15.96 -11.82 -4.25
C ASP A 295 -16.73 -10.52 -4.56
N GLU A 296 -17.60 -10.04 -3.66
CA GLU A 296 -18.30 -8.77 -3.83
C GLU A 296 -17.32 -7.59 -3.79
N GLU A 297 -16.46 -7.52 -2.77
CA GLU A 297 -15.43 -6.47 -2.64
C GLU A 297 -14.47 -6.45 -3.83
N TRP A 298 -14.07 -7.63 -4.33
CA TRP A 298 -13.25 -7.70 -5.54
C TRP A 298 -13.98 -7.27 -6.79
N ASN A 299 -15.25 -7.64 -6.95
CA ASN A 299 -16.05 -7.17 -8.09
C ASN A 299 -16.30 -5.66 -8.03
N ASP A 300 -16.45 -5.07 -6.84
CA ASP A 300 -16.53 -3.61 -6.68
C ASP A 300 -15.24 -2.92 -7.15
N LEU A 301 -14.07 -3.46 -6.79
CA LEU A 301 -12.78 -2.93 -7.25
C LEU A 301 -12.56 -3.12 -8.77
N ILE A 302 -13.03 -4.24 -9.33
CA ILE A 302 -12.99 -4.48 -10.78
C ILE A 302 -13.91 -3.49 -11.49
N SER A 303 -15.13 -3.30 -10.99
CA SER A 303 -16.10 -2.34 -11.51
C SER A 303 -15.55 -0.92 -11.44
N TYR A 304 -14.88 -0.56 -10.35
CA TYR A 304 -14.14 0.69 -10.22
C TYR A 304 -13.15 0.91 -11.35
N PHE A 305 -12.25 -0.05 -11.62
CA PHE A 305 -11.26 0.12 -12.69
C PHE A 305 -11.93 0.27 -14.07
N GLN A 306 -12.98 -0.51 -14.35
CA GLN A 306 -13.73 -0.41 -15.61
C GLN A 306 -14.39 0.96 -15.76
N GLN A 307 -15.11 1.42 -14.74
CA GLN A 307 -15.84 2.68 -14.73
C GLN A 307 -14.91 3.90 -14.77
N LYS A 308 -13.75 3.82 -14.09
CA LYS A 308 -12.70 4.84 -14.13
C LYS A 308 -12.12 5.02 -15.54
N ASP A 309 -11.99 3.93 -16.27
CA ASP A 309 -11.50 3.95 -17.64
C ASP A 309 -12.63 4.19 -18.69
N ASN A 310 -13.85 4.57 -18.27
CA ASN A 310 -15.03 4.74 -19.13
C ASN A 310 -15.39 3.49 -19.94
N LEU A 311 -15.21 2.31 -19.34
CA LEU A 311 -15.59 1.02 -19.93
C LEU A 311 -16.97 0.59 -19.43
N ASP A 312 -18.03 1.08 -20.07
CA ASP A 312 -19.43 0.74 -19.76
C ASP A 312 -19.90 -0.59 -20.38
N LEU A 313 -18.98 -1.53 -20.62
CA LEU A 313 -19.30 -2.79 -21.30
C LEU A 313 -19.98 -3.76 -20.34
N ILE A 314 -21.27 -4.00 -20.58
CA ILE A 314 -22.07 -5.05 -19.90
C ILE A 314 -21.67 -6.45 -20.41
N TYR A 315 -21.24 -6.54 -21.67
CA TYR A 315 -20.82 -7.77 -22.32
C TYR A 315 -19.72 -7.49 -23.34
N GLU A 316 -18.80 -8.44 -23.49
CA GLU A 316 -17.73 -8.39 -24.48
C GLU A 316 -17.73 -9.68 -25.30
N ASP A 317 -17.69 -9.53 -26.62
CA ASP A 317 -17.56 -10.66 -27.51
C ASP A 317 -16.14 -11.24 -27.41
N PRO A 318 -15.98 -12.57 -27.33
CA PRO A 318 -14.67 -13.19 -27.43
C PRO A 318 -13.96 -12.77 -28.74
N HIS A 319 -12.66 -12.52 -28.65
CA HIS A 319 -11.85 -12.27 -29.85
C HIS A 319 -11.86 -13.51 -30.75
N ASN A 320 -12.41 -13.35 -31.95
CA ASN A 320 -12.52 -14.42 -32.93
C ASN A 320 -11.29 -14.44 -33.83
N PHE A 321 -10.62 -15.59 -33.88
CA PHE A 321 -9.47 -15.81 -34.74
C PHE A 321 -9.55 -17.20 -35.40
N THR A 322 -8.71 -17.44 -36.40
CA THR A 322 -8.60 -18.75 -37.06
C THR A 322 -7.14 -19.14 -37.19
N LEU A 323 -6.80 -20.32 -36.66
CA LEU A 323 -5.47 -20.91 -36.81
C LEU A 323 -5.11 -21.05 -38.29
N ASN A 324 -3.84 -20.81 -38.63
CA ASN A 324 -3.31 -20.88 -39.99
C ASN A 324 -3.93 -19.89 -41.00
N SER A 325 -4.78 -18.95 -40.56
CA SER A 325 -5.26 -17.86 -41.43
C SER A 325 -4.11 -16.97 -41.89
N SER A 326 -4.35 -16.18 -42.94
CA SER A 326 -3.38 -15.19 -43.42
C SER A 326 -3.01 -14.19 -42.31
N SER A 327 -3.99 -13.79 -41.49
CA SER A 327 -3.77 -12.92 -40.33
C SER A 327 -2.88 -13.60 -39.28
N PHE A 328 -3.20 -14.82 -38.86
CA PHE A 328 -2.40 -15.57 -37.90
C PHE A 328 -0.92 -15.70 -38.33
N LYS A 329 -0.67 -16.05 -39.60
CA LYS A 329 0.68 -16.18 -40.15
C LYS A 329 1.43 -14.85 -40.24
N ALA A 330 0.71 -13.76 -40.55
CA ALA A 330 1.29 -12.42 -40.52
C ALA A 330 1.72 -12.05 -39.09
N GLY A 331 0.89 -12.34 -38.09
CA GLY A 331 1.22 -12.15 -36.67
C GLY A 331 2.46 -12.91 -36.23
N GLU A 332 2.52 -14.20 -36.56
CA GLU A 332 3.69 -15.05 -36.26
C GLU A 332 4.98 -14.45 -36.83
N ARG A 333 4.94 -14.02 -38.10
CA ARG A 333 6.10 -13.42 -38.76
C ARG A 333 6.47 -12.07 -38.15
N ILE A 334 5.50 -11.25 -37.74
CA ILE A 334 5.79 -9.99 -37.06
C ILE A 334 6.43 -10.24 -35.69
N ALA A 335 5.97 -11.23 -34.94
CA ALA A 335 6.57 -11.60 -33.65
C ALA A 335 8.01 -12.13 -33.80
N GLU A 336 8.27 -12.90 -34.86
CA GLU A 336 9.61 -13.38 -35.20
C GLU A 336 10.55 -12.22 -35.53
N MET A 337 10.13 -11.32 -36.44
CA MET A 337 10.93 -10.17 -36.88
C MET A 337 11.12 -9.13 -35.76
N GLY A 338 10.12 -8.98 -34.88
CA GLY A 338 10.19 -8.16 -33.67
C GLY A 338 10.97 -8.81 -32.54
N ALA A 339 11.48 -10.03 -32.73
CA ALA A 339 12.25 -10.80 -31.77
C ALA A 339 11.61 -10.88 -30.38
N CYS A 340 10.29 -11.07 -30.29
CA CYS A 340 9.55 -11.03 -29.02
C CYS A 340 10.03 -12.09 -28.01
N ILE A 341 10.56 -13.22 -28.50
CA ILE A 341 11.20 -14.29 -27.71
C ILE A 341 12.49 -13.84 -27.01
N ASN A 342 13.06 -12.68 -27.35
CA ASN A 342 14.20 -12.15 -26.62
C ASN A 342 13.83 -11.82 -25.18
N CYS A 343 12.62 -11.31 -24.94
CA CYS A 343 12.15 -10.89 -23.62
C CYS A 343 11.02 -11.76 -23.08
N HIS A 344 10.10 -12.24 -23.92
CA HIS A 344 8.91 -12.95 -23.44
C HIS A 344 9.06 -14.47 -23.40
N PHE A 345 8.50 -15.10 -22.38
CA PHE A 345 8.34 -16.56 -22.34
C PHE A 345 7.31 -17.04 -23.35
N TYR A 346 7.62 -18.13 -24.05
CA TYR A 346 6.69 -18.86 -24.93
C TYR A 346 6.35 -20.20 -24.26
N GLY A 347 5.40 -20.16 -23.32
CA GLY A 347 5.09 -21.32 -22.51
C GLY A 347 6.25 -21.69 -21.59
N ALA A 348 6.84 -22.87 -21.78
CA ALA A 348 8.00 -23.31 -21.01
C ALA A 348 9.35 -22.84 -21.60
N GLU A 349 9.34 -22.28 -22.81
CA GLU A 349 10.54 -21.75 -23.46
C GLU A 349 10.93 -20.42 -22.82
N LYS A 350 12.20 -20.32 -22.40
CA LYS A 350 12.75 -19.13 -21.75
C LYS A 350 13.07 -18.05 -22.79
N PRO A 351 13.03 -16.77 -22.38
CA PRO A 351 13.54 -15.69 -23.20
C PRO A 351 15.03 -15.88 -23.53
N LYS A 352 15.47 -15.32 -24.66
CA LYS A 352 16.87 -15.42 -25.10
C LYS A 352 17.82 -14.48 -24.37
N GLN A 353 17.32 -13.38 -23.82
CA GLN A 353 18.10 -12.42 -23.02
C GLN A 353 18.11 -12.78 -21.53
N ASP A 354 18.89 -12.01 -20.78
CA ASP A 354 19.11 -12.20 -19.34
C ASP A 354 17.84 -11.99 -18.51
N ALA A 355 17.85 -12.57 -17.30
CA ALA A 355 16.69 -12.57 -16.40
C ALA A 355 16.13 -11.18 -16.08
N LEU A 356 16.98 -10.15 -16.11
CA LEU A 356 16.60 -8.76 -15.91
C LEU A 356 15.62 -8.22 -16.97
N THR A 357 15.68 -8.73 -18.20
CA THR A 357 14.81 -8.27 -19.30
C THR A 357 13.59 -9.18 -19.51
N TRP A 358 13.45 -10.23 -18.69
CA TRP A 358 12.36 -11.18 -18.84
C TRP A 358 10.98 -10.54 -18.62
N ALA A 359 10.14 -10.70 -19.62
CA ALA A 359 8.79 -10.16 -19.69
C ALA A 359 7.73 -11.27 -19.52
N PRO A 360 6.46 -10.91 -19.32
CA PRO A 360 5.38 -11.88 -19.08
C PRO A 360 5.26 -12.96 -20.16
N ASN A 361 4.84 -14.16 -19.76
CA ASN A 361 4.57 -15.27 -20.67
C ASN A 361 3.40 -14.96 -21.62
N LEU A 362 3.64 -14.99 -22.94
CA LEU A 362 2.61 -14.62 -23.93
C LEU A 362 1.45 -15.62 -24.02
N VAL A 363 1.61 -16.84 -23.50
CA VAL A 363 0.50 -17.81 -23.41
C VAL A 363 -0.63 -17.29 -22.49
N LEU A 364 -0.33 -16.37 -21.57
CA LEU A 364 -1.34 -15.75 -20.69
C LEU A 364 -2.19 -14.69 -21.40
N THR A 365 -1.76 -14.20 -22.57
CA THR A 365 -2.34 -13.02 -23.21
C THR A 365 -3.84 -13.15 -23.44
N LYS A 366 -4.30 -14.27 -24.00
CA LYS A 366 -5.72 -14.50 -24.36
C LYS A 366 -6.68 -14.59 -23.17
N GLU A 367 -6.16 -14.88 -21.97
CA GLU A 367 -6.96 -14.98 -20.74
C GLU A 367 -6.89 -13.69 -19.94
N ARG A 368 -5.73 -13.03 -19.98
CA ARG A 368 -5.45 -11.87 -19.13
C ARG A 368 -5.88 -10.56 -19.78
N LEU A 369 -5.53 -10.35 -21.03
CA LEU A 369 -5.53 -9.02 -21.66
C LEU A 369 -6.72 -8.86 -22.61
N ARG A 370 -7.19 -7.62 -22.78
CA ARG A 370 -8.19 -7.28 -23.79
C ARG A 370 -7.54 -6.95 -25.14
N PRO A 371 -8.08 -7.41 -26.28
CA PRO A 371 -7.55 -7.11 -27.62
C PRO A 371 -7.40 -5.62 -27.91
N GLU A 372 -8.39 -4.82 -27.53
CA GLU A 372 -8.44 -3.38 -27.79
C GLU A 372 -7.29 -2.67 -27.07
N TRP A 373 -7.05 -3.04 -25.81
CA TRP A 373 -5.91 -2.53 -25.05
C TRP A 373 -4.57 -2.98 -25.63
N LEU A 374 -4.47 -4.20 -26.18
CA LEU A 374 -3.25 -4.65 -26.86
C LEU A 374 -2.95 -3.81 -28.11
N VAL A 375 -3.97 -3.36 -28.85
CA VAL A 375 -3.76 -2.45 -29.99
C VAL A 375 -3.19 -1.12 -29.49
N GLU A 376 -3.78 -0.52 -28.44
CA GLU A 376 -3.25 0.70 -27.82
C GLU A 376 -1.80 0.50 -27.34
N TRP A 377 -1.54 -0.63 -26.67
CA TRP A 377 -0.22 -1.02 -26.19
C TRP A 377 0.81 -1.13 -27.30
N PHE A 378 0.46 -1.71 -28.45
CA PHE A 378 1.40 -1.85 -29.57
C PHE A 378 1.61 -0.57 -30.37
N ILE A 379 0.66 0.36 -30.37
CA ILE A 379 0.81 1.66 -31.03
C ILE A 379 1.86 2.49 -30.30
N ASN A 380 1.70 2.67 -28.99
CA ASN A 380 2.66 3.41 -28.17
C ASN A 380 2.66 2.91 -26.72
N PRO A 381 3.56 1.96 -26.37
CA PRO A 381 3.66 1.46 -25.01
C PRO A 381 3.94 2.55 -23.96
N GLN A 382 4.67 3.62 -24.32
CA GLN A 382 5.04 4.69 -23.39
C GLN A 382 3.83 5.56 -23.00
N ASP A 383 2.84 5.72 -23.87
CA ASP A 383 1.61 6.46 -23.54
C ASP A 383 0.73 5.67 -22.57
N VAL A 384 0.74 4.34 -22.67
CA VAL A 384 -0.06 3.46 -21.82
C VAL A 384 0.62 3.18 -20.48
N MET A 385 1.94 3.01 -20.49
CA MET A 385 2.76 2.78 -19.29
C MET A 385 4.09 3.52 -19.46
N PRO A 386 4.15 4.80 -19.04
CA PRO A 386 5.39 5.57 -19.09
C PRO A 386 6.53 4.83 -18.39
N GLY A 387 7.72 4.82 -18.99
CA GLY A 387 8.89 4.12 -18.43
C GLY A 387 8.88 2.60 -18.62
N THR A 388 7.95 2.04 -19.41
CA THR A 388 8.02 0.61 -19.77
C THR A 388 9.24 0.28 -20.62
N LYS A 389 9.82 -0.91 -20.45
CA LYS A 389 10.91 -1.42 -21.30
C LYS A 389 10.40 -2.07 -22.60
N MET A 390 9.09 -2.25 -22.76
CA MET A 390 8.51 -2.80 -23.98
C MET A 390 8.58 -1.76 -25.10
N PRO A 391 9.28 -2.03 -26.21
CA PRO A 391 9.26 -1.15 -27.38
C PRO A 391 7.97 -1.33 -28.18
N ALA A 392 7.60 -0.33 -28.99
CA ALA A 392 6.58 -0.51 -30.00
C ALA A 392 7.07 -1.54 -31.04
N PRO A 393 6.32 -2.60 -31.36
CA PRO A 393 6.74 -3.58 -32.35
C PRO A 393 6.87 -2.91 -33.73
N TYR A 394 8.00 -3.13 -34.40
CA TYR A 394 8.21 -2.60 -35.74
C TYR A 394 7.25 -3.27 -36.72
N ILE A 395 6.56 -2.44 -37.51
CA ILE A 395 5.64 -2.86 -38.57
C ILE A 395 6.06 -2.21 -39.89
N PRO A 396 6.05 -2.95 -41.02
CA PRO A 396 6.62 -2.45 -42.26
C PRO A 396 5.61 -1.61 -43.08
N THR A 397 4.88 -0.68 -42.45
CA THR A 397 3.82 0.10 -43.15
C THR A 397 4.37 1.09 -44.17
N GLU A 398 5.56 1.64 -43.89
CA GLU A 398 6.24 2.63 -44.73
C GLU A 398 7.13 2.01 -45.81
N GLU A 399 7.28 0.69 -45.82
CA GLU A 399 8.19 -0.02 -46.72
C GLU A 399 7.56 -0.28 -48.11
N PRO A 400 8.36 -0.34 -49.19
CA PRO A 400 7.85 -0.73 -50.51
C PRO A 400 7.24 -2.13 -50.51
N GLN A 401 6.05 -2.31 -51.08
CA GLN A 401 5.31 -3.59 -51.08
C GLN A 401 6.11 -4.81 -51.55
N ASN A 402 7.00 -4.63 -52.53
CA ASN A 402 7.87 -5.71 -53.01
C ASN A 402 8.90 -6.13 -51.94
N SER A 403 9.49 -5.15 -51.24
CA SER A 403 10.40 -5.38 -50.10
C SER A 403 9.68 -6.11 -48.97
N ILE A 404 8.46 -5.67 -48.63
CA ILE A 404 7.64 -6.33 -47.60
C ILE A 404 7.38 -7.79 -47.97
N ARG A 405 6.98 -8.05 -49.22
CA ARG A 405 6.71 -9.42 -49.68
C ARG A 405 7.95 -10.31 -49.62
N GLU A 406 9.13 -9.76 -49.91
CA GLU A 406 10.41 -10.48 -49.88
C GLU A 406 10.88 -10.77 -48.45
N VAL A 407 10.87 -9.76 -47.58
CA VAL A 407 11.44 -9.85 -46.21
C VAL A 407 10.43 -10.39 -45.20
N TRP A 408 9.18 -9.92 -45.26
CA TRP A 408 8.10 -10.24 -44.31
C TRP A 408 7.12 -11.30 -44.84
N GLY A 409 7.22 -11.67 -46.12
CA GLY A 409 6.37 -12.69 -46.72
C GLY A 409 5.00 -12.18 -47.17
N SER A 410 4.28 -13.06 -47.86
CA SER A 410 3.05 -12.69 -48.58
C SER A 410 1.88 -12.32 -47.66
N ASP A 411 1.82 -12.89 -46.46
CA ASP A 411 0.72 -12.68 -45.54
C ASP A 411 0.78 -11.29 -44.88
N VAL A 412 1.97 -10.86 -44.43
CA VAL A 412 2.21 -9.48 -43.97
C VAL A 412 1.97 -8.49 -45.12
N ALA A 413 2.49 -8.77 -46.32
CA ALA A 413 2.34 -7.89 -47.47
C ALA A 413 0.86 -7.60 -47.81
N LYS A 414 -0.05 -8.58 -47.69
CA LYS A 414 -1.49 -8.39 -47.96
C LYS A 414 -2.16 -7.33 -47.07
N ILE A 415 -1.69 -7.17 -45.83
CA ILE A 415 -2.30 -6.27 -44.84
C ILE A 415 -1.40 -5.08 -44.47
N SER A 416 -0.21 -5.00 -45.04
CA SER A 416 0.85 -4.04 -44.70
C SER A 416 0.48 -2.56 -44.80
N ARG A 417 -0.58 -2.19 -45.51
CA ARG A 417 -1.05 -0.79 -45.61
C ARG A 417 -1.92 -0.34 -44.42
N ASP A 418 -2.23 -1.23 -43.50
CA ASP A 418 -3.16 -1.00 -42.39
C ASP A 418 -2.49 -1.46 -41.09
N SER A 419 -1.92 -0.50 -40.35
CA SER A 419 -1.23 -0.75 -39.08
C SER A 419 -2.11 -1.49 -38.08
N THR A 420 -3.40 -1.12 -38.00
CA THR A 420 -4.38 -1.79 -37.13
C THR A 420 -4.52 -3.26 -37.48
N LYS A 421 -4.55 -3.63 -38.76
CA LYS A 421 -4.57 -5.05 -39.16
C LYS A 421 -3.29 -5.78 -38.80
N LEU A 422 -2.13 -5.13 -38.90
CA LEU A 422 -0.85 -5.72 -38.47
C LEU A 422 -0.85 -5.99 -36.96
N TYR A 423 -1.31 -5.05 -36.13
CA TYR A 423 -1.44 -5.27 -34.69
C TYR A 423 -2.47 -6.35 -34.35
N LYS A 424 -3.62 -6.37 -35.02
CA LYS A 424 -4.62 -7.45 -34.85
C LYS A 424 -4.08 -8.81 -35.28
N SER A 425 -3.20 -8.85 -36.27
CA SER A 425 -2.54 -10.10 -36.69
C SER A 425 -1.63 -10.66 -35.60
N LEU A 426 -0.87 -9.80 -34.89
CA LEU A 426 -0.13 -10.20 -33.69
C LEU A 426 -1.04 -10.74 -32.59
N ILE A 427 -2.20 -10.11 -32.39
CA ILE A 427 -3.23 -10.58 -31.45
C ILE A 427 -3.73 -11.97 -31.85
N ASP A 428 -4.08 -12.21 -33.11
CA ASP A 428 -4.50 -13.53 -33.60
C ASP A 428 -3.46 -14.60 -33.33
N TRP A 429 -2.18 -14.29 -33.55
CA TRP A 429 -1.06 -15.19 -33.26
C TRP A 429 -0.96 -15.51 -31.76
N MET A 430 -0.97 -14.50 -30.90
CA MET A 430 -0.94 -14.67 -29.44
C MET A 430 -2.16 -15.46 -28.93
N TRP A 431 -3.33 -15.28 -29.55
CA TRP A 431 -4.55 -16.01 -29.19
C TRP A 431 -4.46 -17.51 -29.49
N GLY A 432 -3.71 -17.90 -30.51
CA GLY A 432 -3.45 -19.31 -30.82
C GLY A 432 -2.27 -19.93 -30.07
N MET A 433 -1.58 -19.18 -29.20
CA MET A 433 -0.51 -19.74 -28.39
C MET A 433 -1.07 -20.70 -27.34
N GLU A 434 -0.41 -21.84 -27.20
CA GLU A 434 -0.70 -22.87 -26.20
C GLU A 434 0.59 -23.27 -25.48
N GLY A 435 0.48 -23.66 -24.21
CA GLY A 435 1.63 -24.11 -23.43
C GLY A 435 1.46 -23.92 -21.93
N ARG A 436 2.56 -24.14 -21.20
CA ARG A 436 2.61 -23.89 -19.75
C ARG A 436 2.47 -22.40 -19.46
N LYS A 437 1.43 -22.02 -18.71
CA LYS A 437 1.16 -20.63 -18.31
C LYS A 437 2.01 -20.20 -17.12
N ASP A 438 2.00 -20.99 -16.05
CA ASP A 438 2.80 -20.74 -14.86
C ASP A 438 4.25 -21.18 -15.07
N VAL A 439 5.14 -20.20 -15.17
CA VAL A 439 6.59 -20.40 -15.33
C VAL A 439 7.35 -20.18 -14.02
N SER A 440 6.67 -20.00 -12.89
CA SER A 440 7.30 -19.64 -11.61
C SER A 440 8.39 -20.62 -11.18
N SER A 441 8.18 -21.92 -11.41
CA SER A 441 9.19 -22.96 -11.10
C SER A 441 10.43 -22.88 -11.99
N ILE A 442 10.28 -22.46 -13.25
CA ILE A 442 11.38 -22.27 -14.20
C ILE A 442 12.20 -21.05 -13.80
N VAL A 443 11.51 -19.97 -13.46
CA VAL A 443 12.09 -18.70 -13.00
C VAL A 443 12.85 -18.90 -11.69
N LYS A 444 12.20 -19.47 -10.67
CA LYS A 444 12.83 -19.74 -9.35
C LYS A 444 14.09 -20.58 -9.50
N ARG A 445 14.05 -21.65 -10.31
CA ARG A 445 15.23 -22.49 -10.54
C ARG A 445 16.36 -21.71 -11.20
N HIS A 446 16.06 -20.85 -12.18
CA HIS A 446 17.08 -20.05 -12.84
C HIS A 446 17.71 -19.05 -11.87
N LEU A 447 16.90 -18.24 -11.19
CA LEU A 447 17.40 -17.21 -10.26
C LEU A 447 18.24 -17.82 -9.13
N ASN A 448 17.83 -18.97 -8.59
CA ASN A 448 18.63 -19.67 -7.57
C ASN A 448 19.99 -20.19 -8.10
N SER A 449 20.11 -20.41 -9.40
CA SER A 449 21.33 -20.99 -10.00
C SER A 449 22.23 -19.97 -10.67
N GLN A 450 21.69 -18.87 -11.19
CA GLN A 450 22.39 -17.92 -12.05
C GLN A 450 22.21 -16.46 -11.59
N GLY A 451 21.40 -16.21 -10.56
CA GLY A 451 21.04 -14.87 -10.15
C GLY A 451 20.28 -14.10 -11.23
N TYR A 452 20.33 -12.77 -11.13
CA TYR A 452 19.71 -11.86 -12.09
C TYR A 452 20.66 -11.33 -13.18
N GLY A 453 21.96 -11.59 -13.05
CA GLY A 453 23.00 -11.05 -13.94
C GLY A 453 23.43 -9.60 -13.65
N PHE A 454 23.03 -9.01 -12.52
CA PHE A 454 23.44 -7.65 -12.10
C PHE A 454 24.25 -7.60 -10.80
N ILE A 455 24.56 -8.74 -10.18
CA ILE A 455 25.39 -8.74 -8.98
C ILE A 455 26.83 -8.53 -9.44
N ILE A 456 27.35 -7.33 -9.21
CA ILE A 456 28.79 -7.14 -9.07
C ILE A 456 29.19 -8.12 -7.97
N GLU A 457 29.84 -9.22 -8.34
CA GLU A 457 30.64 -9.96 -7.36
C GLU A 457 31.57 -8.90 -6.77
N GLU A 458 31.47 -8.62 -5.46
CA GLU A 458 32.55 -7.93 -4.78
C GLU A 458 33.80 -8.73 -5.15
N GLU A 459 34.68 -8.13 -5.96
CA GLU A 459 36.01 -8.68 -6.16
C GLU A 459 36.56 -8.84 -4.75
N ASP A 460 36.79 -10.10 -4.35
CA ASP A 460 37.61 -10.46 -3.20
C ASP A 460 39.02 -9.91 -3.47
N ASP A 461 39.19 -8.60 -3.29
CA ASP A 461 40.43 -7.87 -3.37
C ASP A 461 41.18 -8.05 -2.05
N TRP A 462 41.63 -9.27 -1.80
CA TRP A 462 42.69 -9.58 -0.84
C TRP A 462 43.59 -10.70 -1.36
N GLY A 463 44.03 -10.54 -2.60
CA GLY A 463 45.14 -11.27 -3.20
C GLY A 463 46.42 -10.44 -3.27
N ASP A 464 46.73 -9.65 -2.24
CA ASP A 464 48.05 -9.03 -2.12
C ASP A 464 49.10 -10.13 -1.84
N GLU A 465 49.81 -10.52 -2.91
CA GLU A 465 51.17 -11.05 -2.82
C GLU A 465 52.01 -10.13 -1.94
N TRP A 466 52.77 -10.66 -0.97
CA TRP A 466 54.23 -10.55 -0.80
C TRP A 466 54.69 -11.39 0.40
#